data_AF-A0A3P7NQ59-F1
#
_entry.id   AF-A0A3P7NQ59-F1
#
_cell.length_a   1.000
_cell.length_b   1.000
_cell.length_c   1.000
_cell.angle_alpha   90.00
_cell.angle_beta   90.00
_cell.angle_gamma   90.00
#
_symmetry.space_group_name_H-M   'P 1'
#
loop_
_entity.id
_entity.type
_entity.pdbx_description
1 polymer ?
#
loop_
_entity_poly.entity_id
_entity_poly.type
_entity_poly.pdbx_seq_one_letter_code
_entity_poly.pdbx_strand_id
1 'polypeptide(L)'
;MYVLDDDGKELCVSAEDNFGGFLFRAVRHRIVLLPEEQYASFFVLLTTRSFVFSTWIGSILDTFSRKYFTHFLLTVLLSDYDLLLSFIEVVVGEQMQRENESTLFRCDSFCTCCISTVLRMIGRDLAVEELKNFLSASQPKQEVEIMVALKSLSEHLPLLFRAVLSRVVKSVKANCKDHMYNQRRVVSAFFILRFVNPILAFWNDGCAEQSRQMAKTIQLLANQAASLEYKPVRFKFLVLIFDA
;
A
#
# COMPACT_ATOMS: atom_id res chain seq x y z
N MET A 1 -32.32 -8.62 -21.23
CA MET A 1 -31.10 -8.24 -21.97
C MET A 1 -31.16 -6.73 -22.15
N TYR A 2 -30.46 -5.96 -21.32
CA TYR A 2 -30.43 -4.49 -21.43
C TYR A 2 -29.32 -4.13 -22.44
N VAL A 3 -29.68 -4.08 -23.72
CA VAL A 3 -28.79 -3.54 -24.75
C VAL A 3 -29.08 -2.04 -24.79
N LEU A 4 -28.15 -1.23 -24.30
CA LEU A 4 -28.10 0.19 -24.62
C LEU A 4 -27.23 0.30 -25.87
N ASP A 5 -27.76 0.88 -26.94
CA ASP A 5 -26.93 1.26 -28.07
C ASP A 5 -25.82 2.21 -27.56
N ASP A 6 -24.57 1.87 -27.86
CA ASP A 6 -23.42 2.74 -27.64
C ASP A 6 -23.31 3.60 -28.88
N ASP A 7 -23.97 4.76 -28.88
CA ASP A 7 -24.06 5.64 -30.06
C ASP A 7 -22.67 6.22 -30.48
N GLY A 8 -21.59 5.91 -29.75
CA GLY A 8 -20.21 6.27 -30.08
C GLY A 8 -19.96 7.76 -30.28
N LYS A 9 -20.85 8.63 -29.77
CA LYS A 9 -20.80 10.08 -30.04
C LYS A 9 -19.52 10.66 -29.48
N GLU A 10 -18.61 11.02 -30.38
CA GLU A 10 -17.39 11.79 -30.07
C GLU A 10 -17.80 13.21 -29.66
N LEU A 11 -17.42 13.59 -28.45
CA LEU A 11 -17.47 14.97 -27.98
C LEU A 11 -16.12 15.60 -28.31
N CYS A 12 -16.07 16.36 -29.40
CA CYS A 12 -14.97 17.27 -29.70
C CYS A 12 -15.26 18.61 -29.02
N VAL A 13 -14.50 18.95 -27.98
CA VAL A 13 -14.54 20.28 -27.38
C VAL A 13 -13.35 21.07 -27.94
N SER A 14 -13.60 21.89 -28.96
CA SER A 14 -12.64 22.91 -29.37
C SER A 14 -12.85 24.14 -28.48
N ALA A 15 -11.84 24.48 -27.68
CA ALA A 15 -11.77 25.81 -27.10
C ALA A 15 -11.42 26.77 -28.23
N GLU A 16 -12.44 27.26 -28.94
CA GLU A 16 -12.31 28.46 -29.76
C GLU A 16 -12.16 29.63 -28.79
N ASP A 17 -10.91 29.93 -28.40
CA ASP A 17 -10.42 31.30 -28.22
C ASP A 17 -8.90 31.35 -27.93
N ASN A 18 -8.17 31.82 -28.93
CA ASN A 18 -6.97 32.66 -28.88
C ASN A 18 -5.60 32.21 -28.31
N PHE A 19 -5.37 30.97 -27.89
CA PHE A 19 -3.99 30.49 -27.69
C PHE A 19 -3.82 29.03 -28.07
N GLY A 20 -3.18 28.76 -29.23
CA GLY A 20 -2.69 27.45 -29.71
C GLY A 20 -3.15 26.22 -28.92
N GLY A 21 -4.46 25.94 -28.97
CA GLY A 21 -5.14 25.14 -27.96
C GLY A 21 -5.06 23.63 -28.21
N PHE A 22 -4.91 22.88 -27.12
CA PHE A 22 -5.02 21.41 -27.12
C PHE A 22 -6.42 20.98 -27.54
N LEU A 23 -6.51 20.05 -28.49
CA LEU A 23 -7.79 19.49 -28.96
C LEU A 23 -8.14 18.26 -28.12
N PHE A 24 -9.18 18.37 -27.28
CA PHE A 24 -9.65 17.25 -26.46
C PHE A 24 -10.73 16.48 -27.21
N ARG A 25 -10.47 15.19 -27.46
CA ARG A 25 -11.46 14.24 -27.95
C ARG A 25 -11.89 13.34 -26.81
N ALA A 26 -13.19 13.29 -26.55
CA ALA A 26 -13.77 12.36 -25.58
C ALA A 26 -14.77 11.45 -26.29
N VAL A 27 -14.69 10.14 -26.04
CA VAL A 27 -15.67 9.15 -26.49
C VAL A 27 -16.52 8.78 -25.27
N ARG A 28 -17.85 8.90 -25.39
CA ARG A 28 -18.76 8.43 -24.36
C ARG A 28 -19.03 6.95 -24.57
N HIS A 29 -18.65 6.13 -23.59
CA HIS A 29 -19.04 4.72 -23.51
C HIS A 29 -20.15 4.53 -22.48
N ARG A 30 -21.22 3.81 -22.85
CA ARG A 30 -22.26 3.37 -21.90
C ARG A 30 -21.94 1.97 -21.40
N ILE A 31 -21.63 1.84 -20.10
CA ILE A 31 -21.40 0.54 -19.45
C ILE A 31 -22.62 0.21 -18.59
N VAL A 32 -23.27 -0.92 -18.86
CA VAL A 32 -24.40 -1.41 -18.06
C VAL A 32 -23.85 -2.11 -16.82
N LEU A 33 -24.23 -1.62 -15.65
CA LEU A 33 -23.99 -2.29 -14.37
C LEU A 33 -25.20 -3.18 -14.05
N LEU A 34 -24.97 -4.46 -13.79
CA LEU A 34 -26.02 -5.39 -13.41
C LEU A 34 -26.39 -5.17 -11.92
N PRO A 35 -27.57 -5.63 -11.48
CA PRO A 35 -27.89 -5.70 -10.06
C PRO A 35 -26.89 -6.57 -9.28
N GLU A 36 -26.66 -6.25 -8.00
CA GLU A 36 -25.66 -6.91 -7.14
C GLU A 36 -25.86 -8.43 -7.06
N GLU A 37 -27.12 -8.88 -7.07
CA GLU A 37 -27.50 -10.29 -7.00
C GLU A 37 -26.91 -11.10 -8.16
N GLN A 38 -26.72 -10.47 -9.33
CA GLN A 38 -26.12 -11.13 -10.49
C GLN A 38 -24.60 -11.31 -10.35
N TYR A 39 -23.95 -10.61 -9.41
CA TYR A 39 -22.54 -10.75 -9.10
C TYR A 39 -22.29 -11.64 -7.87
N ALA A 40 -23.32 -12.12 -7.17
CA ALA A 40 -23.18 -12.85 -5.92
C ALA A 40 -22.23 -14.05 -6.03
N SER A 41 -22.41 -14.91 -7.04
CA SER A 41 -21.53 -16.08 -7.26
C SER A 41 -20.07 -15.69 -7.50
N PHE A 42 -19.84 -14.55 -8.16
CA PHE A 42 -18.50 -14.03 -8.40
C PHE A 42 -17.85 -13.53 -7.10
N PHE A 43 -18.61 -12.81 -6.27
CA PHE A 43 -18.13 -12.39 -4.95
C PHE A 43 -17.84 -13.57 -4.04
N VAL A 44 -18.64 -14.64 -4.09
CA VAL A 44 -18.36 -15.89 -3.36
C VAL A 44 -17.03 -16.49 -3.81
N LEU A 45 -16.71 -16.52 -5.11
CA LEU A 45 -15.42 -17.02 -5.59
C LEU A 45 -14.24 -16.17 -5.11
N LEU A 46 -14.39 -14.84 -5.06
CA LEU A 46 -13.36 -13.93 -4.55
C LEU A 46 -13.15 -14.02 -3.03
N THR A 47 -14.20 -14.34 -2.29
CA THR A 47 -14.22 -14.37 -0.82
C THR A 47 -14.14 -15.79 -0.24
N THR A 48 -14.09 -16.82 -1.07
CA THR A 48 -13.81 -18.19 -0.61
C THR A 48 -12.43 -18.22 0.04
N ARG A 49 -12.33 -18.70 1.29
CA ARG A 49 -11.12 -18.60 2.13
C ARG A 49 -9.84 -19.24 1.56
N SER A 50 -9.93 -20.01 0.48
CA SER A 50 -8.75 -20.49 -0.25
C SER A 50 -8.08 -19.41 -1.09
N PHE A 51 -8.84 -18.39 -1.51
CA PHE A 51 -8.43 -17.25 -2.34
C PHE A 51 -7.71 -17.61 -3.65
N VAL A 52 -7.80 -18.87 -4.09
CA VAL A 52 -7.11 -19.40 -5.27
C VAL A 52 -7.42 -18.59 -6.52
N PHE A 53 -8.68 -18.19 -6.67
CA PHE A 53 -9.10 -17.39 -7.82
C PHE A 53 -8.45 -16.00 -7.80
N SER A 54 -8.44 -15.33 -6.65
CA SER A 54 -7.82 -14.02 -6.45
C SER A 54 -6.30 -14.05 -6.67
N THR A 55 -5.62 -15.09 -6.14
CA THR A 55 -4.17 -15.23 -6.31
C THR A 55 -3.79 -15.58 -7.74
N TRP A 56 -4.57 -16.44 -8.39
CA TRP A 56 -4.40 -16.75 -9.82
C TRP A 56 -4.51 -15.50 -10.69
N ILE A 57 -5.58 -14.70 -10.54
CA ILE A 57 -5.74 -13.43 -11.27
C ILE A 57 -4.54 -12.51 -11.01
N GLY A 58 -4.19 -12.30 -9.74
CA GLY A 58 -3.07 -11.44 -9.36
C GLY A 58 -1.73 -11.85 -9.99
N SER A 59 -1.55 -13.15 -10.25
CA SER A 59 -0.33 -13.71 -10.84
C SER A 59 -0.22 -13.51 -12.36
N ILE A 60 -1.35 -13.44 -13.08
CA ILE A 60 -1.37 -13.30 -14.54
C ILE A 60 -1.44 -11.85 -15.02
N LEU A 61 -1.91 -10.93 -14.17
CA LEU A 61 -2.03 -9.52 -14.53
C LEU A 61 -0.67 -8.83 -14.57
N ASP A 62 -0.51 -7.94 -15.54
CA ASP A 62 0.60 -6.98 -15.59
C ASP A 62 0.56 -6.01 -14.39
N THR A 63 1.65 -5.28 -14.16
CA THR A 63 1.80 -4.37 -13.01
C THR A 63 0.73 -3.29 -12.95
N PHE A 64 0.27 -2.77 -14.09
CA PHE A 64 -0.74 -1.71 -14.12
C PHE A 64 -2.11 -2.28 -13.77
N SER A 65 -2.56 -3.31 -14.50
CA SER A 65 -3.86 -3.97 -14.28
C SER A 65 -3.98 -4.57 -12.88
N ARG A 66 -2.88 -5.09 -12.34
CA ARG A 66 -2.81 -5.65 -10.98
C ARG A 66 -3.13 -4.62 -9.90
N LYS A 67 -2.72 -3.35 -10.08
CA LYS A 67 -3.01 -2.29 -9.11
C LYS A 67 -4.53 -2.03 -9.00
N TYR A 68 -5.22 -1.97 -10.14
CA TYR A 68 -6.68 -1.78 -10.16
C TYR A 68 -7.40 -2.98 -9.56
N PHE A 69 -7.06 -4.20 -10.02
CA PHE A 69 -7.64 -5.43 -9.48
C PHE A 69 -7.47 -5.50 -7.96
N THR A 70 -6.25 -5.22 -7.46
CA THR A 70 -5.94 -5.21 -6.04
C THR A 70 -6.78 -4.21 -5.27
N HIS A 71 -6.92 -2.98 -5.78
CA HIS A 71 -7.73 -1.95 -5.14
C HIS A 71 -9.18 -2.39 -5.00
N PHE A 72 -9.81 -2.87 -6.08
CA PHE A 72 -11.21 -3.31 -6.04
C PHE A 72 -11.41 -4.55 -5.19
N LEU A 73 -10.53 -5.55 -5.28
CA LEU A 73 -10.57 -6.74 -4.43
C LEU A 73 -10.51 -6.35 -2.95
N LEU A 74 -9.59 -5.47 -2.57
CA LEU A 74 -9.44 -5.06 -1.18
C LEU A 74 -10.63 -4.24 -0.68
N THR A 75 -11.30 -3.46 -1.54
CA THR A 75 -12.57 -2.79 -1.17
C THR A 75 -13.63 -3.80 -0.76
N VAL A 76 -13.72 -4.96 -1.46
CA VAL A 76 -14.63 -6.05 -1.09
C VAL A 76 -14.22 -6.70 0.23
N LEU A 77 -12.92 -6.97 0.40
CA LEU A 77 -12.41 -7.66 1.59
C LEU A 77 -12.41 -6.77 2.84
N LEU A 78 -12.28 -5.45 2.70
CA LEU A 78 -12.26 -4.51 3.83
C LEU A 78 -13.58 -4.46 4.60
N SER A 79 -14.68 -4.94 4.02
CA SER A 79 -15.96 -5.08 4.72
C SER A 79 -15.94 -6.18 5.79
N ASP A 80 -14.98 -7.12 5.73
CA ASP A 80 -14.81 -8.22 6.69
C ASP A 80 -13.33 -8.37 7.06
N TYR A 81 -12.98 -7.90 8.26
CA TYR A 81 -11.58 -7.88 8.71
C TYR A 81 -10.98 -9.27 8.91
N ASP A 82 -11.78 -10.27 9.30
CA ASP A 82 -11.29 -11.64 9.46
C ASP A 82 -10.95 -12.25 8.11
N LEU A 83 -11.81 -12.00 7.12
CA LEU A 83 -11.58 -12.42 5.75
C LEU A 83 -10.35 -11.72 5.15
N LEU A 84 -10.22 -10.41 5.36
CA LEU A 84 -9.05 -9.65 4.93
C LEU A 84 -7.76 -10.20 5.53
N LEU A 85 -7.71 -10.42 6.85
CA LEU A 85 -6.50 -10.92 7.50
C LEU A 85 -6.17 -12.35 7.04
N SER A 86 -7.18 -13.19 6.79
CA SER A 86 -7.00 -14.52 6.19
C SER A 86 -6.41 -14.42 4.78
N PHE A 87 -6.90 -13.49 3.96
CA PHE A 87 -6.36 -13.24 2.62
C PHE A 87 -4.87 -12.82 2.69
N ILE A 88 -4.53 -11.93 3.62
CA ILE A 88 -3.13 -11.49 3.84
C ILE A 88 -2.21 -12.68 4.17
N GLU A 89 -2.65 -13.63 5.00
CA GLU A 89 -1.86 -14.84 5.28
C GLU A 89 -1.60 -15.66 4.02
N VAL A 90 -2.64 -15.88 3.20
CA VAL A 90 -2.53 -16.69 1.98
C VAL A 90 -1.56 -16.04 0.99
N VAL A 91 -1.70 -14.74 0.70
CA VAL A 91 -0.81 -14.07 -0.27
C VAL A 91 0.62 -13.97 0.22
N VAL A 92 0.84 -13.81 1.53
CA VAL A 92 2.20 -13.84 2.09
C VAL A 92 2.77 -15.25 2.03
N GLY A 93 1.99 -16.27 2.38
CA GLY A 93 2.39 -17.67 2.30
C GLY A 93 2.84 -18.05 0.88
N GLU A 94 2.06 -17.68 -0.14
CA GLU A 94 2.45 -17.88 -1.55
C GLU A 94 3.72 -17.12 -1.93
N GLN A 95 3.89 -15.88 -1.45
CA GLN A 95 5.11 -15.10 -1.70
C GLN A 95 6.34 -15.80 -1.09
N MET A 96 6.22 -16.35 0.11
CA MET A 96 7.32 -17.01 0.82
C MET A 96 7.78 -18.30 0.14
N GLN A 97 6.92 -18.97 -0.62
CA GLN A 97 7.32 -20.13 -1.43
C GLN A 97 8.27 -19.77 -2.59
N ARG A 98 8.35 -18.49 -2.96
CA ARG A 98 9.09 -18.01 -4.14
C ARG A 98 10.22 -17.02 -3.80
N GLU A 99 10.35 -16.60 -2.55
CA GLU A 99 11.35 -15.63 -2.11
C GLU A 99 12.35 -16.22 -1.11
N ASN A 100 13.55 -15.65 -1.10
CA ASN A 100 14.56 -15.89 -0.07
C ASN A 100 14.55 -14.76 0.96
N GLU A 101 15.06 -15.02 2.17
CA GLU A 101 15.17 -14.01 3.23
C GLU A 101 15.93 -12.76 2.75
N SER A 102 16.95 -12.91 1.90
CA SER A 102 17.72 -11.79 1.34
C SER A 102 16.90 -10.88 0.41
N THR A 103 15.89 -11.40 -0.27
CA THR A 103 15.05 -10.67 -1.25
C THR A 103 13.67 -10.31 -0.72
N LEU A 104 13.39 -10.62 0.55
CA LEU A 104 12.09 -10.46 1.20
C LEU A 104 11.43 -9.11 0.86
N PHE A 105 10.30 -9.18 0.15
CA PHE A 105 9.47 -8.06 -0.30
C PHE A 105 10.24 -6.95 -1.05
N ARG A 106 11.25 -7.30 -1.85
CA ARG A 106 11.93 -6.32 -2.72
C ARG A 106 11.22 -6.13 -4.05
N CYS A 107 10.58 -7.17 -4.57
CA CYS A 107 9.92 -7.15 -5.87
C CYS A 107 8.50 -6.57 -5.81
N ASP A 108 8.05 -6.03 -6.95
CA ASP A 108 6.65 -5.62 -7.15
C ASP A 108 5.80 -6.83 -7.54
N SER A 109 5.46 -7.63 -6.54
CA SER A 109 4.61 -8.81 -6.66
C SER A 109 3.14 -8.50 -6.35
N PHE A 110 2.26 -9.47 -6.55
CA PHE A 110 0.87 -9.36 -6.11
C PHE A 110 0.77 -9.16 -4.59
N CYS A 111 1.51 -9.95 -3.81
CA CYS A 111 1.58 -9.80 -2.35
C CYS A 111 1.99 -8.37 -1.93
N THR A 112 3.08 -7.83 -2.49
CA THR A 112 3.53 -6.48 -2.10
C THR A 112 2.55 -5.40 -2.55
N CYS A 113 1.87 -5.60 -3.68
CA CYS A 113 0.78 -4.74 -4.15
C CYS A 113 -0.41 -4.75 -3.17
N CYS A 114 -0.88 -5.93 -2.75
CA CYS A 114 -2.00 -6.09 -1.81
C CYS A 114 -1.72 -5.40 -0.49
N ILE A 115 -0.61 -5.75 0.17
CA ILE A 115 -0.28 -5.22 1.49
C ILE A 115 -0.12 -3.70 1.43
N SER A 116 0.59 -3.17 0.43
CA SER A 116 0.79 -1.73 0.34
C SER A 116 -0.50 -0.98 0.03
N THR A 117 -1.40 -1.59 -0.75
CA THR A 117 -2.68 -0.97 -1.11
C THR A 117 -3.62 -0.95 0.10
N VAL A 118 -3.74 -2.04 0.85
CA VAL A 118 -4.61 -2.07 2.03
C VAL A 118 -4.12 -1.10 3.11
N LEU A 119 -2.80 -1.02 3.34
CA LEU A 119 -2.23 -0.06 4.30
C LEU A 119 -2.52 1.39 3.90
N ARG A 120 -2.47 1.71 2.60
CA ARG A 120 -2.87 3.02 2.10
C ARG A 120 -4.36 3.30 2.29
N MET A 121 -5.23 2.34 1.99
CA MET A 121 -6.68 2.49 2.16
C MET A 121 -7.05 2.74 3.63
N ILE A 122 -6.33 2.13 4.57
CA ILE A 122 -6.61 2.26 6.01
C ILE A 122 -6.02 3.55 6.59
N GLY A 123 -4.76 3.85 6.27
CA GLY A 123 -3.96 4.78 7.08
C GLY A 123 -3.53 6.06 6.39
N ARG A 124 -3.68 6.18 5.06
CA ARG A 124 -3.03 7.27 4.30
C ARG A 124 -3.46 8.64 4.79
N ASP A 125 -4.76 8.88 4.90
CA ASP A 125 -5.26 10.23 5.16
C ASP A 125 -4.86 10.71 6.57
N LEU A 126 -4.97 9.84 7.57
CA LEU A 126 -4.45 10.12 8.91
C LEU A 126 -2.94 10.39 8.89
N ALA A 127 -2.17 9.58 8.17
CA ALA A 127 -0.72 9.76 8.07
C ALA A 127 -0.35 11.08 7.39
N VAL A 128 -1.10 11.51 6.37
CA VAL A 128 -0.91 12.80 5.72
C VAL A 128 -1.16 13.94 6.73
N GLU A 129 -2.25 13.90 7.47
CA GLU A 129 -2.56 14.94 8.47
C GLU A 129 -1.50 15.03 9.58
N GLU A 130 -1.07 13.89 10.13
CA GLU A 130 -0.01 13.84 11.14
C GLU A 130 1.34 14.35 10.62
N LEU A 131 1.73 13.94 9.40
CA LEU A 131 2.97 14.37 8.78
C LEU A 131 2.93 15.85 8.38
N LYS A 132 1.76 16.40 8.03
CA LYS A 132 1.59 17.82 7.70
C LYS A 132 2.05 18.73 8.83
N ASN A 133 1.61 18.42 10.06
CA ASN A 133 1.99 19.17 11.24
C ASN A 133 3.51 19.16 11.45
N PHE A 134 4.14 18.01 11.21
CA PHE A 134 5.59 17.86 11.33
C PHE A 134 6.38 18.61 10.25
N LEU A 135 5.88 18.60 9.00
CA LEU A 135 6.52 19.20 7.82
C LEU A 135 6.30 20.72 7.71
N SER A 136 5.38 21.30 8.48
CA SER A 136 5.07 22.73 8.44
C SER A 136 6.21 23.67 8.89
N ALA A 137 7.26 23.13 9.53
CA ALA A 137 8.39 23.92 10.00
C ALA A 137 9.49 24.04 8.94
N SER A 138 10.01 25.25 8.75
CA SER A 138 10.96 25.61 7.70
C SER A 138 12.40 25.07 7.88
N GLN A 139 12.73 24.50 9.04
CA GLN A 139 14.08 24.00 9.34
C GLN A 139 14.24 22.50 9.02
N PRO A 140 15.43 22.07 8.54
CA PRO A 140 15.75 20.66 8.39
C PRO A 140 15.59 19.91 9.71
N LYS A 141 14.82 18.82 9.68
CA LYS A 141 14.54 18.01 10.87
C LYS A 141 15.72 17.14 11.25
N GLN A 142 16.02 17.08 12.53
CA GLN A 142 17.07 16.19 13.05
C GLN A 142 16.58 14.73 13.06
N GLU A 143 17.51 13.78 13.03
CA GLU A 143 17.17 12.34 13.06
C GLU A 143 16.29 11.98 14.26
N VAL A 144 16.56 12.56 15.44
CA VAL A 144 15.79 12.32 16.66
C VAL A 144 14.34 12.78 16.51
N GLU A 145 14.10 13.95 15.91
CA GLU A 145 12.77 14.49 15.67
C GLU A 145 11.98 13.61 14.70
N ILE A 146 12.64 13.14 13.63
CA ILE A 146 12.06 12.20 12.67
C ILE A 146 11.64 10.91 13.36
N MET A 147 12.49 10.35 14.24
CA MET A 147 12.17 9.13 14.97
C MET A 147 10.97 9.31 15.92
N VAL A 148 10.90 10.46 16.62
CA VAL A 148 9.76 10.79 17.48
C VAL A 148 8.47 10.91 16.67
N ALA A 149 8.52 11.59 15.50
CA ALA A 149 7.37 11.73 14.62
C ALA A 149 6.91 10.38 14.06
N LEU A 150 7.83 9.52 13.63
CA LEU A 150 7.49 8.17 13.14
C LEU A 150 6.89 7.29 14.25
N LYS A 151 7.41 7.41 15.48
CA LYS A 151 6.83 6.72 16.63
C LYS A 151 5.41 7.22 16.90
N SER A 152 5.20 8.54 16.98
CA SER A 152 3.88 9.14 17.16
C SER A 152 2.91 8.70 16.07
N LEU A 153 3.32 8.77 14.80
CA LEU A 153 2.51 8.30 13.67
C LEU A 153 2.08 6.84 13.86
N SER A 154 3.02 5.97 14.24
CA SER A 154 2.71 4.56 14.46
C SER A 154 1.72 4.32 15.61
N GLU A 155 1.75 5.18 16.64
CA GLU A 155 0.88 5.15 17.81
C GLU A 155 -0.54 5.67 17.52
N HIS A 156 -0.72 6.51 16.49
CA HIS A 156 -2.02 7.04 16.09
C HIS A 156 -2.68 6.27 14.94
N LEU A 157 -1.93 5.48 14.16
CA LEU A 157 -2.49 4.69 13.06
C LEU A 157 -3.58 3.71 13.52
N PRO A 158 -4.62 3.45 12.69
CA PRO A 158 -5.74 2.59 13.06
C PRO A 158 -5.30 1.18 13.47
N LEU A 159 -6.05 0.55 14.39
CA LEU A 159 -5.75 -0.80 14.87
C LEU A 159 -5.67 -1.82 13.73
N LEU A 160 -6.53 -1.69 12.71
CA LEU A 160 -6.49 -2.58 11.54
C LEU A 160 -5.17 -2.46 10.76
N PHE A 161 -4.58 -1.27 10.69
CA PHE A 161 -3.26 -1.07 10.05
C PHE A 161 -2.19 -1.91 10.75
N ARG A 162 -2.19 -1.87 12.10
CA ARG A 162 -1.29 -2.69 12.91
C ARG A 162 -1.58 -4.17 12.78
N ALA A 163 -2.86 -4.55 12.76
CA ALA A 163 -3.28 -5.94 12.60
C ALA A 163 -2.79 -6.52 11.27
N VAL A 164 -2.87 -5.77 10.16
CA VAL A 164 -2.33 -6.19 8.85
C VAL A 164 -0.82 -6.38 8.95
N LEU A 165 -0.06 -5.41 9.45
CA LEU A 165 1.40 -5.55 9.57
C LEU A 165 1.82 -6.70 10.49
N SER A 166 1.16 -6.83 11.64
CA SER A 166 1.38 -7.93 12.60
C SER A 166 1.11 -9.28 11.94
N ARG A 167 0.05 -9.38 11.12
CA ARG A 167 -0.30 -10.59 10.37
C ARG A 167 0.76 -10.96 9.34
N VAL A 168 1.29 -9.99 8.59
CA VAL A 168 2.41 -10.21 7.66
C VAL A 168 3.65 -10.70 8.41
N VAL A 169 4.01 -10.06 9.53
CA VAL A 169 5.16 -10.48 10.36
C VAL A 169 4.98 -11.90 10.88
N LYS A 170 3.81 -12.25 11.42
CA LYS A 170 3.52 -13.61 11.89
C LYS A 170 3.65 -14.64 10.76
N SER A 171 3.18 -14.29 9.57
CA SER A 171 3.25 -15.17 8.38
C SER A 171 4.69 -15.38 7.92
N VAL A 172 5.51 -14.33 7.90
CA VAL A 172 6.96 -14.45 7.61
C VAL A 172 7.68 -15.25 8.70
N LYS A 173 7.35 -15.01 9.98
CA LYS A 173 7.94 -15.73 11.12
C LYS A 173 7.72 -17.24 11.03
N ALA A 174 6.56 -17.67 10.54
CA ALA A 174 6.26 -19.09 10.34
C ALA A 174 7.13 -19.76 9.26
N ASN A 175 7.74 -18.97 8.36
CA ASN A 175 8.49 -19.45 7.20
C ASN A 175 10.01 -19.18 7.28
N CYS A 176 10.48 -18.32 8.18
CA CYS A 176 11.88 -17.90 8.28
C CYS A 176 12.49 -18.17 9.67
N LYS A 177 13.80 -18.46 9.72
CA LYS A 177 14.49 -18.87 10.95
C LYS A 177 14.93 -17.71 11.85
N ASP A 178 15.37 -16.58 11.28
CA ASP A 178 15.75 -15.39 12.06
C ASP A 178 14.54 -14.46 12.26
N HIS A 179 13.91 -14.58 13.42
CA HIS A 179 12.64 -13.91 13.67
C HIS A 179 12.77 -12.39 13.81
N MET A 180 13.86 -11.90 14.42
CA MET A 180 14.01 -10.46 14.70
C MET A 180 14.49 -9.68 13.48
N TYR A 181 15.42 -10.24 12.70
CA TYR A 181 15.88 -9.61 11.47
C TYR A 181 14.75 -9.48 10.44
N ASN A 182 14.03 -10.58 10.19
CA ASN A 182 12.98 -10.60 9.17
C ASN A 182 11.79 -9.71 9.54
N GLN A 183 11.43 -9.62 10.82
CA GLN A 183 10.44 -8.67 11.31
C GLN A 183 10.80 -7.23 10.95
N ARG A 184 12.02 -6.78 11.29
CA ARG A 184 12.50 -5.41 10.98
C ARG A 184 12.45 -5.11 9.49
N ARG A 185 12.71 -6.12 8.64
CA ARG A 185 12.60 -5.99 7.19
C ARG A 185 11.17 -5.82 6.70
N VAL A 186 10.19 -6.52 7.26
CA VAL A 186 8.78 -6.32 6.91
C VAL A 186 8.36 -4.86 7.16
N VAL A 187 8.74 -4.30 8.31
CA VAL A 187 8.45 -2.89 8.66
C VAL A 187 9.08 -1.93 7.68
N SER A 188 10.38 -2.11 7.44
CA SER A 188 11.13 -1.26 6.52
C SER A 188 10.52 -1.32 5.12
N ALA A 189 10.10 -2.51 4.68
CA ALA A 189 9.50 -2.72 3.38
C ALA A 189 8.08 -2.15 3.23
N PHE A 190 7.21 -2.26 4.24
CA PHE A 190 5.81 -1.88 4.11
C PHE A 190 5.46 -0.55 4.78
N PHE A 191 5.88 -0.34 6.02
CA PHE A 191 5.59 0.88 6.75
C PHE A 191 6.42 2.06 6.22
N ILE A 192 7.72 1.84 6.01
CA ILE A 192 8.62 2.91 5.57
C ILE A 192 8.61 3.05 4.04
N LEU A 193 9.13 2.05 3.32
CA LEU A 193 9.39 2.15 1.89
C LEU A 193 8.11 2.30 1.05
N ARG A 194 7.01 1.64 1.44
CA ARG A 194 5.79 1.56 0.62
C ARG A 194 4.58 2.33 1.16
N PHE A 195 4.70 2.94 2.34
CA PHE A 195 3.64 3.74 2.94
C PHE A 195 4.10 5.16 3.26
N VAL A 196 5.05 5.36 4.18
CA VAL A 196 5.53 6.72 4.55
C VAL A 196 6.27 7.39 3.40
N ASN A 197 7.24 6.72 2.77
CA ASN A 197 8.08 7.34 1.74
C ASN A 197 7.29 7.82 0.52
N PRO A 198 6.30 7.08 -0.01
CA PRO A 198 5.44 7.59 -1.07
C PRO A 198 4.67 8.85 -0.65
N ILE A 199 4.16 8.93 0.59
CA ILE A 199 3.46 10.12 1.08
C ILE A 199 4.40 11.33 1.05
N LEU A 200 5.63 11.18 1.54
CA LEU A 200 6.63 12.23 1.55
C LEU A 200 7.12 12.60 0.14
N ALA A 201 7.31 11.62 -0.74
CA ALA A 201 7.84 11.84 -2.09
C ALA A 201 6.86 12.62 -2.98
N PHE A 202 5.55 12.48 -2.76
CA PHE A 202 4.50 13.19 -3.49
C PHE A 202 3.94 14.40 -2.71
N TRP A 203 4.65 14.86 -1.69
CA TRP A 203 4.25 16.03 -0.91
C TRP A 203 4.43 17.31 -1.73
N ASN A 204 3.34 18.04 -2.01
CA ASN A 204 3.34 19.17 -2.95
C ASN A 204 3.06 20.55 -2.34
N ASP A 205 3.03 20.67 -1.00
CA ASP A 205 2.70 21.94 -0.31
C ASP A 205 3.91 22.88 -0.15
N GLY A 206 4.67 23.13 -1.21
CA GLY A 206 5.80 24.07 -1.21
C GLY A 206 7.08 23.61 -0.48
N CYS A 207 7.02 22.53 0.30
CA CYS A 207 8.17 21.92 0.99
C CYS A 207 8.68 20.63 0.30
N ALA A 208 8.56 20.54 -1.03
CA ALA A 208 8.84 19.32 -1.81
C ALA A 208 10.30 18.84 -1.74
N GLU A 209 11.26 19.74 -1.52
CA GLU A 209 12.68 19.35 -1.38
C GLU A 209 12.97 18.77 0.00
N GLN A 210 12.43 19.39 1.06
CA GLN A 210 12.61 18.93 2.44
C GLN A 210 11.94 17.57 2.67
N SER A 211 10.73 17.38 2.15
CA SER A 211 10.00 16.09 2.23
C SER A 211 10.75 14.96 1.49
N ARG A 212 11.29 15.24 0.29
CA ARG A 212 12.13 14.28 -0.45
C ARG A 212 13.43 13.96 0.29
N GLN A 213 14.08 14.94 0.90
CA GLN A 213 15.27 14.72 1.71
C GLN A 213 14.95 13.89 2.97
N MET A 214 13.84 14.17 3.63
CA MET A 214 13.36 13.40 4.78
C MET A 214 13.07 11.94 4.40
N ALA A 215 12.42 11.69 3.26
CA ALA A 215 12.18 10.32 2.77
C ALA A 215 13.49 9.55 2.57
N LYS A 216 14.53 10.20 2.02
CA LYS A 216 15.87 9.60 1.88
C LYS A 216 16.49 9.26 3.23
N THR A 217 16.48 10.21 4.17
CA THR A 217 17.00 10.00 5.52
C THR A 217 16.28 8.85 6.22
N ILE A 218 14.94 8.84 6.19
CA ILE A 218 14.13 7.77 6.77
C ILE A 218 14.47 6.41 6.14
N GLN A 219 14.62 6.33 4.81
CA GLN A 219 14.96 5.08 4.15
C GLN A 219 16.34 4.56 4.55
N LEU A 220 17.33 5.44 4.66
CA LEU A 220 18.68 5.08 5.12
C LEU A 220 18.64 4.52 6.55
N LEU A 221 17.95 5.22 7.45
CA LEU A 221 17.77 4.81 8.83
C LEU A 221 17.03 3.46 8.94
N ALA A 222 15.96 3.27 8.17
CA ALA A 222 15.21 2.02 8.15
C ALA A 222 16.03 0.85 7.60
N ASN A 223 16.88 1.08 6.59
CA ASN A 223 17.77 0.04 6.06
C ASN A 223 18.86 -0.34 7.07
N GLN A 224 19.43 0.63 7.79
CA GLN A 224 20.39 0.37 8.87
C GLN A 224 19.74 -0.42 10.01
N ALA A 225 18.54 -0.04 10.43
CA ALA A 225 17.78 -0.74 11.47
C ALA A 225 17.40 -2.17 11.05
N ALA A 226 17.12 -2.38 9.76
CA ALA A 226 16.79 -3.68 9.20
C ALA A 226 18.03 -4.51 8.79
N SER A 227 19.25 -4.08 9.13
CA SER A 227 20.48 -4.84 8.88
C SER A 227 20.68 -5.97 9.90
N LEU A 228 21.48 -6.98 9.51
CA LEU A 228 21.86 -8.09 10.40
C LEU A 228 22.74 -7.63 11.57
N GLU A 229 23.60 -6.64 11.32
CA GLU A 229 24.59 -6.11 12.28
C GLU A 229 24.00 -5.07 13.24
N TYR A 230 22.69 -4.83 13.18
CA TYR A 230 22.04 -3.77 13.92
C TYR A 230 22.12 -3.99 15.45
N LYS A 231 22.74 -3.04 16.16
CA LYS A 231 22.74 -2.99 17.64
C LYS A 231 21.54 -2.15 18.14
N PRO A 232 20.69 -2.66 19.05
CA PRO A 232 19.34 -2.15 19.34
C PRO A 232 19.25 -0.84 20.16
N VAL A 233 20.18 0.09 19.97
CA VAL A 233 20.27 1.31 20.78
C VAL A 233 19.42 2.47 20.20
N ARG A 234 19.17 2.51 18.88
CA ARG A 234 18.61 3.71 18.21
C ARG A 234 17.17 3.61 17.68
N PHE A 235 16.66 2.41 17.37
CA PHE A 235 15.41 2.18 16.62
C PHE A 235 14.49 1.18 17.34
N LYS A 236 14.39 1.28 18.67
CA LYS A 236 13.46 0.43 19.44
C LYS A 236 12.02 0.57 18.96
N PHE A 237 11.60 1.73 18.45
CA PHE A 237 10.21 1.92 17.99
C PHE A 237 9.85 1.03 16.79
N LEU A 238 10.78 0.75 15.87
CA LEU A 238 10.55 -0.21 14.77
C LEU A 238 10.33 -1.64 15.29
N VAL A 239 10.70 -1.94 16.53
CA VAL A 239 10.38 -3.20 17.21
C VAL A 239 9.07 -3.04 18.00
N LEU A 240 8.84 -1.88 18.65
CA LEU A 240 7.65 -1.60 19.46
C LEU A 240 6.34 -1.42 18.66
N ILE A 241 6.39 -1.09 17.36
CA ILE A 241 5.21 -1.13 16.47
C ILE A 241 4.54 -2.53 16.46
N PHE A 242 5.24 -3.56 16.95
CA PHE A 242 4.89 -4.97 16.79
C PHE A 242 4.61 -5.74 18.08
N ASP A 243 4.74 -5.14 19.27
CA ASP A 243 4.49 -5.82 20.56
C ASP A 243 3.02 -5.74 21.04
N ALA A 244 2.09 -5.42 20.13
CA ALA A 244 0.63 -5.40 20.39
C ALA A 244 -0.11 -6.45 19.53
#